data_AF-A0A2K3KR79-F1
#
_entry.id   AF-A0A2K3KR79-F1
#
_cell.length_a   1.000
_cell.length_b   1.000
_cell.length_c   1.000
_cell.angle_alpha   90.00
_cell.angle_beta   90.00
_cell.angle_gamma   90.00
#
_symmetry.space_group_name_H-M   'P 1'
#
loop_
_entity.id
_entity.type
_entity.pdbx_description
1 polymer ?
#
loop_
_entity_poly.entity_id
_entity_poly.type
_entity_poly.pdbx_seq_one_letter_code
_entity_poly.pdbx_strand_id
1 'polypeptide(L)'
;MRGRHSSEVDKKVHREFVHWFSNRIGNNLDNLSGPDKDVLISLAQGPLDQARRFTAYNVNGFKFRTLARDKLLKTQNSGVFGSFGTRSYSSSSDDHMRFGDVPYYGRLIDIVELFYCGFSIVMFKCEWANTTNPRGMKKDKLGFTSINFASLRHTGEHEDDEPYIKASEALMVFYVDDEKEQ
;
A
#
# COMPACT_ATOMS: atom_id res chain seq x y z
N MET A 1 15.09 32.05 -6.97
CA MET A 1 15.34 30.89 -6.09
C MET A 1 14.35 29.80 -6.48
N ARG A 2 14.82 28.62 -6.90
CA ARG A 2 13.97 27.51 -7.41
C ARG A 2 13.22 26.89 -6.23
N GLY A 3 11.89 26.98 -6.22
CA GLY A 3 11.05 26.20 -5.33
C GLY A 3 11.27 24.71 -5.63
N ARG A 4 11.77 23.96 -4.66
CA ARG A 4 11.82 22.50 -4.74
C ARG A 4 10.38 22.00 -4.78
N HIS A 5 10.00 21.24 -5.79
CA HIS A 5 8.68 20.63 -5.88
C HIS A 5 8.51 19.70 -4.68
N SER A 6 7.47 19.90 -3.86
CA SER A 6 7.20 19.06 -2.67
C SER A 6 7.13 17.57 -3.01
N SER A 7 6.60 17.22 -4.19
CA SER A 7 6.57 15.85 -4.71
C SER A 7 7.94 15.24 -5.02
N GLU A 8 8.94 16.05 -5.38
CA GLU A 8 10.31 15.57 -5.58
C GLU A 8 11.01 15.28 -4.25
N VAL A 9 10.69 16.09 -3.22
CA VAL A 9 11.18 15.87 -1.85
C VAL A 9 10.63 14.57 -1.30
N ASP A 10 9.32 14.32 -1.43
CA ASP A 10 8.69 13.09 -0.95
C ASP A 10 9.27 11.84 -1.63
N LYS A 11 9.47 11.87 -2.96
CA LYS A 11 10.13 10.78 -3.69
C LYS A 11 11.55 10.54 -3.23
N LYS A 12 12.31 11.61 -2.99
CA LYS A 12 13.68 11.50 -2.49
C LYS A 12 13.71 10.88 -1.10
N VAL A 13 12.84 11.35 -0.21
CA VAL A 13 12.69 10.79 1.14
C VAL A 13 12.35 9.31 1.07
N HIS A 14 11.39 8.91 0.23
CA HIS A 14 10.99 7.52 0.04
C HIS A 14 12.18 6.62 -0.34
N ARG A 15 12.90 6.99 -1.39
CA ARG A 15 14.04 6.21 -1.91
C ARG A 15 15.24 6.18 -0.95
N GLU A 16 15.48 7.27 -0.22
CA GLU A 16 16.61 7.36 0.71
C GLU A 16 16.28 6.76 2.09
N PHE A 17 15.00 6.59 2.43
CA PHE A 17 14.58 6.20 3.78
C PHE A 17 15.20 4.89 4.24
N VAL A 18 15.19 3.85 3.41
CA VAL A 18 15.74 2.53 3.77
C VAL A 18 17.22 2.63 4.11
N HIS A 19 18.00 3.32 3.27
CA HIS A 19 19.43 3.52 3.49
C HIS A 19 19.71 4.39 4.73
N TRP A 20 18.98 5.50 4.86
CA TRP A 20 19.09 6.38 6.02
C TRP A 20 18.74 5.65 7.32
N PHE A 21 17.66 4.87 7.34
CA PHE A 21 17.20 4.12 8.50
C PHE A 21 18.22 3.07 8.92
N SER A 22 18.75 2.30 7.96
CA SER A 22 19.80 1.31 8.22
C SER A 22 21.05 1.94 8.84
N ASN A 23 21.56 3.03 8.25
CA ASN A 23 22.70 3.77 8.79
C ASN A 23 22.40 4.37 10.17
N ARG A 24 21.19 4.89 10.37
CA ARG A 24 20.77 5.52 11.64
C ARG A 24 20.78 4.51 12.78
N ILE A 25 20.25 3.32 12.56
CA ILE A 25 20.22 2.23 13.53
C ILE A 25 21.63 1.66 13.77
N GLY A 26 22.39 1.40 12.69
CA GLY A 26 23.76 0.88 12.79
C GLY A 26 24.71 1.80 13.58
N ASN A 27 24.65 3.11 13.35
CA ASN A 27 25.52 4.08 14.03
C ASN A 27 25.11 4.37 15.49
N ASN A 28 23.94 3.89 15.95
CA ASN A 28 23.43 4.15 17.31
C ASN A 28 23.13 2.86 18.08
N LEU A 29 23.73 1.73 17.70
CA LEU A 29 23.42 0.41 18.26
C LEU A 29 23.59 0.35 19.79
N ASP A 30 24.63 0.99 20.31
CA ASP A 30 24.95 1.04 21.75
C ASP A 30 23.96 1.92 22.53
N ASN A 31 23.35 2.91 21.87
CA ASN A 31 22.39 3.83 22.47
C ASN A 31 20.94 3.33 22.34
N LEU A 32 20.69 2.31 21.52
CA LEU A 32 19.38 1.68 21.41
C LEU A 32 19.09 0.88 22.69
N SER A 33 18.03 1.29 23.38
CA SER A 33 17.50 0.63 24.56
C SER A 33 15.98 0.59 24.49
N GLY A 34 15.37 -0.35 25.20
CA GLY A 34 13.91 -0.55 25.21
C GLY A 34 13.46 -1.84 24.51
N PRO A 35 12.17 -2.17 24.64
CA PRO A 35 11.61 -3.46 24.23
C PRO A 35 11.65 -3.69 22.70
N ASP A 36 11.67 -2.61 21.91
CA ASP A 36 11.61 -2.69 20.45
C ASP A 36 12.99 -2.73 19.77
N LYS A 37 14.08 -2.76 20.55
CA LYS A 37 15.46 -2.72 20.02
C LYS A 37 15.70 -3.77 18.94
N ASP A 38 15.35 -5.03 19.22
CA ASP A 38 15.60 -6.14 18.30
C ASP A 38 14.75 -6.03 17.04
N VAL A 39 13.52 -5.52 17.16
CA VAL A 39 12.65 -5.25 16.02
C VAL A 39 13.25 -4.16 15.12
N LEU A 40 13.74 -3.06 15.71
CA LEU A 40 14.36 -1.96 14.96
C LEU A 40 15.64 -2.42 14.24
N ILE A 41 16.48 -3.22 14.90
CA ILE A 41 17.69 -3.81 14.29
C ILE A 41 17.30 -4.71 13.12
N SER A 42 16.32 -5.58 13.33
CA SER A 42 15.84 -6.52 12.32
C SER A 42 15.25 -5.80 11.10
N LEU A 43 14.45 -4.74 11.31
CA LEU A 43 13.94 -3.89 10.23
C LEU A 43 15.06 -3.17 9.48
N ALA A 44 16.10 -2.69 10.19
CA ALA A 44 17.23 -1.98 9.59
C ALA A 44 18.15 -2.89 8.77
N GLN A 45 18.20 -4.18 9.10
CA GLN A 45 18.89 -5.23 8.33
C GLN A 45 18.09 -5.66 7.10
N GLY A 46 16.79 -5.39 7.08
CA GLY A 46 15.89 -5.82 6.02
C GLY A 46 15.44 -7.27 6.18
N PRO A 47 14.57 -7.75 5.27
CA PRO A 47 14.10 -9.12 5.30
C PRO A 47 15.23 -10.09 4.94
N LEU A 48 15.12 -11.32 5.45
CA LEU A 48 15.92 -12.46 5.01
C LEU A 48 15.65 -12.73 3.52
N ASP A 49 16.61 -13.35 2.84
CA ASP A 49 16.48 -13.80 1.44
C ASP A 49 15.59 -15.06 1.33
N GLN A 50 14.42 -14.97 1.94
CA GLN A 50 13.39 -15.99 1.97
C GLN A 50 12.03 -15.31 2.01
N ALA A 51 11.10 -15.79 1.20
CA ALA A 51 9.71 -15.35 1.24
C ALA A 51 8.77 -16.52 0.96
N ARG A 52 7.57 -16.48 1.55
CA ARG A 52 6.46 -17.38 1.17
C ARG A 52 5.46 -16.63 0.33
N ARG A 53 4.86 -17.30 -0.65
CA ARG A 53 3.74 -16.77 -1.45
C ARG A 53 2.48 -17.57 -1.21
N PHE A 54 1.35 -16.89 -1.21
CA PHE A 54 0.03 -17.49 -0.98
C PHE A 54 -0.96 -17.07 -2.09
N THR A 55 -1.92 -17.94 -2.37
CA THR A 55 -3.04 -17.61 -3.26
C THR A 55 -4.32 -17.22 -2.49
N ALA A 56 -4.31 -17.42 -1.17
CA ALA A 56 -5.37 -17.03 -0.26
C ALA A 56 -4.81 -16.82 1.16
N TYR A 57 -5.37 -15.88 1.92
CA TYR A 57 -4.93 -15.58 3.28
C TYR A 57 -6.11 -15.16 4.17
N ASN A 58 -6.15 -15.66 5.40
CA ASN A 58 -7.19 -15.29 6.36
C ASN A 58 -6.68 -14.19 7.28
N VAL A 59 -7.35 -13.05 7.30
CA VAL A 59 -7.03 -11.91 8.18
C VAL A 59 -8.27 -11.06 8.40
N ASN A 60 -8.37 -10.41 9.56
CA ASN A 60 -9.51 -9.53 9.90
C ASN A 60 -10.89 -10.21 9.77
N GLY A 61 -10.96 -11.54 9.96
CA GLY A 61 -12.20 -12.32 9.83
C GLY A 61 -12.57 -12.69 8.39
N PHE A 62 -11.77 -12.30 7.40
CA PHE A 62 -12.04 -12.55 5.99
C PHE A 62 -10.99 -13.44 5.34
N LYS A 63 -11.39 -14.19 4.32
CA LYS A 63 -10.50 -14.98 3.45
C LYS A 63 -10.25 -14.22 2.15
N PHE A 64 -9.16 -13.48 2.10
CA PHE A 64 -8.69 -12.81 0.89
C PHE A 64 -8.15 -13.83 -0.10
N ARG A 65 -8.35 -13.58 -1.39
CA ARG A 65 -7.84 -14.42 -2.49
C ARG A 65 -7.22 -13.58 -3.58
N THR A 66 -6.14 -14.07 -4.17
CA THR A 66 -5.56 -13.42 -5.35
C THR A 66 -6.57 -13.45 -6.49
N LEU A 67 -6.58 -12.40 -7.30
CA LEU A 67 -7.48 -12.24 -8.44
C LEU A 67 -7.42 -13.46 -9.38
N ALA A 68 -6.23 -14.04 -9.58
CA ALA A 68 -6.04 -15.24 -10.38
C ALA A 68 -6.79 -16.47 -9.81
N ARG A 69 -6.79 -16.66 -8.49
CA ARG A 69 -7.54 -17.73 -7.83
C ARG A 69 -9.03 -17.45 -7.83
N ASP A 70 -9.40 -16.19 -7.63
CA ASP A 70 -10.80 -15.77 -7.47
C ASP A 70 -11.62 -15.92 -8.74
N LYS A 71 -11.01 -15.69 -9.92
CA LYS A 71 -11.63 -15.88 -11.25
C LYS A 71 -12.19 -17.29 -11.50
N LEU A 72 -11.73 -18.29 -10.75
CA LEU A 72 -12.16 -19.68 -10.87
C LEU A 72 -13.33 -20.03 -9.94
N LEU A 73 -13.84 -19.06 -9.17
CA LEU A 73 -14.82 -19.27 -8.11
C LEU A 73 -16.08 -18.42 -8.33
N LYS A 74 -17.17 -18.83 -7.67
CA LYS A 74 -18.45 -18.09 -7.69
C LYS A 74 -18.48 -16.85 -6.79
N THR A 75 -17.50 -16.71 -5.88
CA THR A 75 -17.45 -15.62 -4.89
C THR A 75 -16.24 -14.75 -5.16
N GLN A 76 -16.37 -13.44 -4.93
CA GLN A 76 -15.32 -12.48 -5.20
C GLN A 76 -14.72 -11.99 -3.87
N ASN A 77 -13.53 -12.46 -3.52
CA ASN A 77 -12.80 -12.07 -2.30
C ASN A 77 -11.43 -11.47 -2.62
N SER A 78 -11.27 -10.90 -3.82
CA SER A 78 -10.04 -10.22 -4.24
C SER A 78 -10.04 -8.72 -4.01
N GLY A 79 -11.15 -8.11 -3.56
CA GLY A 79 -11.20 -6.67 -3.34
C GLY A 79 -10.54 -6.26 -2.02
N VAL A 80 -9.72 -5.22 -2.10
CA VAL A 80 -8.95 -4.67 -0.98
C VAL A 80 -9.26 -3.19 -0.84
N PHE A 81 -9.47 -2.77 0.40
CA PHE A 81 -9.61 -1.37 0.77
C PHE A 81 -8.65 -1.02 1.91
N GLY A 82 -8.11 0.19 1.83
CA GLY A 82 -7.30 0.79 2.89
C GLY A 82 -7.53 2.29 2.92
N SER A 83 -7.45 2.90 4.11
CA SER A 83 -7.49 4.34 4.27
C SER A 83 -6.18 4.77 4.91
N PHE A 84 -5.42 5.62 4.22
CA PHE A 84 -4.09 6.01 4.67
C PHE A 84 -3.97 7.51 4.78
N GLY A 85 -3.36 7.93 5.88
CA GLY A 85 -3.02 9.32 6.11
C GLY A 85 -2.01 9.80 5.07
N THR A 86 -2.49 10.62 4.14
CA THR A 86 -1.70 11.14 3.03
C THR A 86 -1.46 12.62 3.24
N ARG A 87 -0.23 13.07 2.99
CA ARG A 87 0.10 14.48 2.91
C ARG A 87 -0.39 15.01 1.56
N SER A 88 -1.24 16.02 1.60
CA SER A 88 -1.78 16.69 0.41
C SER A 88 -1.44 18.17 0.45
N TYR A 89 -1.10 18.71 -0.71
CA TYR A 89 -0.80 20.12 -0.94
C TYR A 89 -1.83 20.67 -1.92
N SER A 90 -2.36 21.87 -1.66
CA SER A 90 -3.39 22.45 -2.53
C SER A 90 -2.84 22.92 -3.89
N SER A 91 -1.53 23.16 -3.97
CA SER A 91 -0.78 23.43 -5.20
C SER A 91 0.71 23.12 -5.00
N SER A 92 1.48 23.10 -6.09
CA SER A 92 2.96 22.95 -6.03
C SER A 92 3.67 24.13 -5.34
N SER A 93 2.97 25.25 -5.14
CA SER A 93 3.45 26.45 -4.44
C SER A 93 2.93 26.59 -3.01
N ASP A 94 2.06 25.67 -2.56
CA ASP A 94 1.50 25.72 -1.21
C ASP A 94 2.40 24.96 -0.23
N ASP A 95 2.82 25.63 0.84
CA ASP A 95 3.62 25.05 1.92
C ASP A 95 2.74 24.51 3.07
N HIS A 96 1.42 24.73 3.00
CA HIS A 96 0.46 24.25 4.00
C HIS A 96 0.05 22.80 3.74
N MET A 97 0.87 21.88 4.23
CA MET A 97 0.58 20.45 4.22
C MET A 97 -0.70 20.12 5.00
N ARG A 98 -1.67 19.47 4.36
CA ARG A 98 -2.84 18.87 5.03
C ARG A 98 -2.70 17.36 5.09
N PHE A 99 -2.93 16.81 6.27
CA PHE A 99 -2.99 15.38 6.50
C PHE A 99 -4.45 14.93 6.47
N GLY A 100 -4.77 13.98 5.61
CA GLY A 100 -6.12 13.45 5.49
C GLY A 100 -6.11 11.97 5.14
N ASP A 101 -7.13 11.27 5.62
CA ASP A 101 -7.37 9.87 5.30
C ASP A 101 -7.86 9.76 3.85
N VAL A 102 -7.00 9.22 2.99
CA VAL A 102 -7.31 8.99 1.57
C VAL A 102 -7.73 7.53 1.39
N PRO A 103 -8.92 7.27 0.81
CA PRO A 103 -9.35 5.91 0.51
C PRO A 103 -8.63 5.35 -0.72
N TYR A 104 -8.14 4.12 -0.59
CA TYR A 104 -7.53 3.33 -1.66
C TYR A 104 -8.38 2.09 -1.90
N TYR A 105 -8.73 1.88 -3.16
CA TYR A 105 -9.48 0.73 -3.64
C TYR A 105 -8.59 -0.07 -4.57
N GLY A 106 -8.45 -1.37 -4.31
CA GLY A 106 -7.52 -2.21 -5.03
C GLY A 106 -8.00 -3.63 -5.25
N ARG A 107 -7.33 -4.33 -6.17
CA ARG A 107 -7.50 -5.77 -6.39
C ARG A 107 -6.26 -6.50 -5.94
N LEU A 108 -6.44 -7.55 -5.14
CA LEU A 108 -5.36 -8.37 -4.62
C LEU A 108 -4.73 -9.21 -5.73
N ILE A 109 -3.45 -8.97 -6.02
CA ILE A 109 -2.70 -9.65 -7.07
C ILE A 109 -1.81 -10.75 -6.49
N ASP A 110 -1.08 -10.44 -5.43
CA ASP A 110 -0.14 -11.38 -4.80
C ASP A 110 -0.16 -11.23 -3.28
N ILE A 111 0.19 -12.30 -2.59
CA ILE A 111 0.32 -12.33 -1.13
C ILE A 111 1.69 -12.88 -0.82
N VAL A 112 2.54 -12.05 -0.21
CA VAL A 112 3.91 -12.42 0.15
C VAL A 112 4.12 -12.27 1.64
N GLU A 113 4.73 -13.26 2.26
CA GLU A 113 5.23 -13.16 3.62
C GLU A 113 6.75 -13.03 3.59
N LEU A 114 7.21 -11.91 4.15
CA LEU A 114 8.61 -11.56 4.29
C LEU A 114 9.07 -11.99 5.69
N PHE A 115 10.19 -12.70 5.76
CA PHE A 115 10.78 -13.10 7.03
C PHE A 115 11.83 -12.10 7.46
N TYR A 116 11.79 -11.71 8.71
CA TYR A 116 12.80 -10.90 9.39
C TYR A 116 13.43 -11.75 10.50
N CYS A 117 14.54 -11.28 11.07
CA CYS A 117 15.06 -11.90 12.27
C CYS A 117 14.05 -11.72 13.42
N GLY A 118 13.44 -12.82 13.88
CA GLY A 118 12.51 -12.84 15.01
C GLY A 118 11.02 -12.67 14.68
N PHE A 119 10.64 -12.31 13.45
CA PHE A 119 9.22 -12.15 13.07
C PHE A 119 9.01 -12.28 11.55
N SER A 120 7.76 -12.33 11.12
CA SER A 120 7.39 -12.22 9.70
C SER A 120 6.29 -11.18 9.49
N ILE A 121 6.22 -10.63 8.28
CA ILE A 121 5.19 -9.68 7.87
C ILE A 121 4.55 -10.18 6.58
N VAL A 122 3.22 -10.29 6.58
CA VAL A 122 2.43 -10.60 5.37
C VAL A 122 1.99 -9.31 4.70
N MET A 123 2.33 -9.19 3.42
CA MET A 123 2.04 -8.06 2.55
C MET A 123 1.15 -8.51 1.38
N PHE A 124 0.19 -7.67 1.03
CA PHE A 124 -0.69 -7.83 -0.13
C PHE A 124 -0.23 -6.89 -1.25
N LYS A 125 0.18 -7.44 -2.40
CA LYS A 125 0.39 -6.65 -3.62
C LYS A 125 -0.97 -6.38 -4.25
N CYS A 126 -1.31 -5.13 -4.45
CA CYS A 126 -2.58 -4.71 -5.01
C CYS A 126 -2.38 -3.92 -6.31
N GLU A 127 -3.37 -4.02 -7.21
CA GLU A 127 -3.59 -3.03 -8.25
C GLU A 127 -4.47 -1.92 -7.67
N TRP A 128 -3.87 -0.77 -7.35
CA TRP A 128 -4.62 0.37 -6.84
C TRP A 128 -5.27 1.18 -7.96
N ALA A 129 -6.57 1.41 -7.86
CA ALA A 129 -7.28 2.30 -8.76
C ALA A 129 -6.82 3.76 -8.59
N ASN A 130 -6.82 4.53 -9.66
CA ASN A 130 -6.46 5.94 -9.59
C ASN A 130 -7.61 6.81 -9.05
N THR A 131 -7.73 6.94 -7.74
CA THR A 131 -8.81 7.71 -7.09
C THR A 131 -8.62 9.24 -7.12
N THR A 132 -7.51 9.73 -7.68
CA THR A 132 -7.21 11.18 -7.70
C THR A 132 -7.89 11.93 -8.85
N ASN A 133 -8.44 11.22 -9.83
CA ASN A 133 -9.12 11.77 -11.00
C ASN A 133 -10.61 11.38 -10.95
N PRO A 134 -11.55 12.29 -11.26
CA PRO A 134 -12.98 11.96 -11.42
C PRO A 134 -13.29 10.81 -12.39
N ARG A 135 -12.37 10.49 -13.33
CA ARG A 135 -12.46 9.32 -14.22
C ARG A 135 -12.13 7.99 -13.56
N GLY A 136 -11.42 8.01 -12.43
CA GLY A 136 -10.98 6.82 -11.72
C GLY A 136 -11.89 6.42 -10.55
N MET A 137 -12.60 7.39 -9.97
CA MET A 137 -13.58 7.16 -8.91
C MET A 137 -14.76 8.13 -9.05
N LYS A 138 -15.98 7.59 -9.01
CA LYS A 138 -17.22 8.37 -9.05
C LYS A 138 -18.14 7.92 -7.93
N LYS A 139 -18.79 8.87 -7.27
CA LYS A 139 -19.88 8.60 -6.34
C LYS A 139 -21.19 9.06 -6.96
N ASP A 140 -22.19 8.20 -6.97
CA ASP A 140 -23.51 8.54 -7.49
C ASP A 140 -24.39 9.22 -6.43
N LYS A 141 -25.62 9.61 -6.83
CA LYS A 141 -26.59 10.27 -5.94
C LYS A 141 -27.11 9.37 -4.82
N LEU A 142 -27.00 8.05 -4.98
CA LEU A 142 -27.43 7.04 -4.02
C LEU A 142 -26.30 6.64 -3.06
N GLY A 143 -25.08 7.12 -3.31
CA GLY A 143 -23.90 6.89 -2.48
C GLY A 143 -23.03 5.72 -2.91
N PHE A 144 -23.34 5.04 -4.03
CA PHE A 144 -22.50 3.97 -4.57
C PHE A 144 -21.22 4.56 -5.15
N THR A 145 -20.10 3.85 -4.94
CA THR A 145 -18.78 4.25 -5.43
C THR A 145 -18.38 3.34 -6.59
N SER A 146 -18.29 3.91 -7.79
CA SER A 146 -17.77 3.25 -8.99
C SER A 146 -16.26 3.48 -9.09
N ILE A 147 -15.52 2.41 -9.33
CA ILE A 147 -14.05 2.40 -9.40
C ILE A 147 -13.61 1.91 -10.77
N ASN A 148 -12.78 2.68 -11.46
CA ASN A 148 -12.27 2.32 -12.77
C ASN A 148 -10.86 1.70 -12.66
N PHE A 149 -10.79 0.38 -12.82
CA PHE A 149 -9.53 -0.37 -12.81
C PHE A 149 -8.79 -0.38 -14.15
N ALA A 150 -9.32 0.22 -15.22
CA ALA A 150 -8.57 0.43 -16.47
C ALA A 150 -7.53 1.56 -16.34
N SER A 151 -7.70 2.45 -15.35
CA SER A 151 -6.74 3.51 -15.01
C SER A 151 -6.15 3.24 -13.62
N LEU A 152 -5.08 2.45 -13.56
CA LEU A 152 -4.36 2.19 -12.32
C LEU A 152 -3.50 3.40 -11.91
N ARG A 153 -3.27 3.53 -10.61
CA ARG A 153 -2.42 4.58 -10.02
C ARG A 153 -0.93 4.35 -10.32
N HIS A 154 -0.55 3.10 -10.57
CA HIS A 154 0.83 2.67 -10.73
C HIS A 154 0.93 1.47 -11.67
N THR A 155 2.15 1.12 -12.09
CA THR A 155 2.40 -0.10 -12.88
C THR A 155 2.57 -1.34 -12.00
N GLY A 156 3.01 -1.14 -10.76
CA GLY A 156 3.33 -2.18 -9.79
C GLY A 156 4.76 -2.72 -9.92
N GLU A 157 5.58 -2.09 -10.75
CA GLU A 157 6.91 -2.56 -11.15
C GLU A 157 8.03 -1.56 -10.79
N HIS A 158 7.69 -0.29 -10.54
CA HIS A 158 8.66 0.70 -10.10
C HIS A 158 8.73 0.81 -8.57
N GLU A 159 9.90 1.17 -8.04
CA GLU A 159 10.13 1.39 -6.60
C GLU A 159 9.19 2.46 -5.99
N ASP A 160 8.79 3.44 -6.80
CA ASP A 160 7.87 4.50 -6.41
C ASP A 160 6.37 4.10 -6.47
N ASP A 161 6.04 2.90 -6.95
CA ASP A 161 4.64 2.51 -7.20
C ASP A 161 3.87 2.16 -5.92
N GLU A 162 4.57 1.86 -4.82
CA GLU A 162 4.04 1.48 -3.51
C GLU A 162 2.81 0.53 -3.57
N PRO A 163 2.89 -0.63 -4.26
CA PRO A 163 1.73 -1.47 -4.52
C PRO A 163 1.31 -2.33 -3.31
N TYR A 164 2.01 -2.23 -2.18
CA TYR A 164 1.85 -3.14 -1.06
C TYR A 164 1.11 -2.50 0.12
N ILE A 165 0.26 -3.30 0.75
CA ILE A 165 -0.38 -3.03 2.05
C ILE A 165 -0.08 -4.19 3.00
N LYS A 166 0.11 -3.93 4.30
CA LYS A 166 0.20 -5.00 5.29
C LYS A 166 -1.14 -5.72 5.40
N ALA A 167 -1.15 -7.05 5.40
CA ALA A 167 -2.38 -7.83 5.40
C ALA A 167 -3.33 -7.47 6.58
N SER A 168 -2.78 -7.11 7.74
CA SER A 168 -3.56 -6.70 8.91
C SER A 168 -4.27 -5.36 8.75
N GLU A 169 -3.81 -4.50 7.84
CA GLU A 169 -4.39 -3.17 7.56
C GLU A 169 -5.44 -3.24 6.44
N ALA A 170 -5.53 -4.36 5.74
CA ALA A 170 -6.47 -4.57 4.65
C ALA A 170 -7.89 -4.82 5.15
N LEU A 171 -8.84 -4.12 4.55
CA LEU A 171 -10.28 -4.38 4.67
C LEU A 171 -10.80 -5.01 3.37
N MET A 172 -11.79 -5.89 3.50
CA MET A 172 -12.43 -6.55 2.35
C MET A 172 -13.51 -5.65 1.76
N VAL A 173 -13.50 -5.52 0.44
CA VAL A 173 -14.57 -4.89 -0.34
C VAL A 173 -14.95 -5.80 -1.51
N PHE A 174 -16.20 -5.65 -1.97
CA PHE A 174 -16.73 -6.41 -3.10
C PHE A 174 -16.93 -5.48 -4.29
N TYR A 175 -16.57 -5.95 -5.48
CA TYR A 175 -16.76 -5.25 -6.75
C TYR A 175 -17.78 -6.01 -7.59
N VAL A 176 -18.67 -5.25 -8.22
CA VAL A 176 -19.66 -5.72 -9.17
C VAL A 176 -19.49 -4.88 -10.44
N ASP A 177 -19.52 -5.53 -11.60
CA ASP A 177 -19.41 -4.83 -12.87
C ASP A 177 -20.62 -3.91 -13.08
N ASP A 178 -20.38 -2.70 -13.56
CA ASP A 178 -21.46 -1.76 -13.88
C ASP A 178 -22.08 -2.15 -15.24
N GLU A 179 -23.34 -2.60 -15.23
CA GLU A 179 -24.07 -3.01 -16.43
C GLU A 179 -24.24 -1.88 -17.46
N LYS A 180 -24.01 -0.61 -17.07
CA LYS A 180 -24.14 0.56 -17.96
C LYS A 180 -22.89 0.87 -18.78
N GLU A 181 -21.75 0.23 -18.49
CA GLU A 181 -20.47 0.42 -19.21
C GLU A 181 -20.03 -0.82 -20.02
N GLN A 182 -20.95 -1.76 -20.31
CA GLN A 182 -20.72 -2.89 -21.23
C GLN A 182 -20.93 -2.54 -22.71
#